data_AF-A0AA40C9K5-F1
#
_entry.id   AF-A0AA40C9K5-F1
#
_cell.length_a   1.000
_cell.length_b   1.000
_cell.length_c   1.000
_cell.angle_alpha   90.00
_cell.angle_beta   90.00
_cell.angle_gamma   90.00
#
_symmetry.space_group_name_H-M   'P 1'
#
loop_
_entity.id
_entity.type
_entity.pdbx_description
1 polymer ?
#
loop_
_entity_poly.entity_id
_entity_poly.type
_entity_poly.pdbx_seq_one_letter_code
_entity_poly.pdbx_strand_id
1 'polypeptide(L)'
;MAGFSKTAILSIPLMIIGFLLSRAPFTMTSLPPSLPWADGPMKLITTPQFLTKKTDIFTSGATHMALLHNSILRGYNSIYQQAPHITDQDKADFVGYCLTWYKFVKSHHDDEEETLFTKVEDLLQDKTVFAETHKEHEAFLAGLADFAKYLNGLKTPAEYSGDELLRVMGTFQEPFESHFHSEISTIARLAEHPNAPKEGTPENAAASATFKSWGKATVTKAGTTDVVPFFLLNLDRTVEGGLWANWPPIPAPIKWGLINLAGAWHSGWWKFTSCDAAGQPKELWALRVAELKKGQTEPELKA
;
A
#
# COMPACT_ATOMS: atom_id res chain seq x y z
N MET A 1 14.07 -33.35 -38.15
CA MET A 1 13.91 -32.25 -37.18
C MET A 1 12.90 -31.28 -37.75
N ALA A 2 11.69 -31.23 -37.17
CA ALA A 2 10.59 -30.40 -37.67
C ALA A 2 10.85 -28.93 -37.31
N GLY A 3 10.95 -28.08 -38.33
CA GLY A 3 11.09 -26.64 -38.17
C GLY A 3 9.77 -26.02 -37.74
N PHE A 4 9.72 -25.48 -36.52
CA PHE A 4 8.66 -24.57 -36.13
C PHE A 4 8.74 -23.32 -37.01
N SER A 5 7.69 -23.05 -37.79
CA SER A 5 7.55 -21.87 -38.64
C SER A 5 7.68 -20.59 -37.80
N LYS A 6 8.44 -19.60 -38.28
CA LYS A 6 8.64 -18.29 -37.62
C LYS A 6 7.32 -17.60 -37.23
N THR A 7 6.22 -17.90 -37.91
CA THR A 7 4.87 -17.39 -37.61
C THR A 7 4.29 -17.92 -36.30
N ALA A 8 4.62 -19.16 -35.90
CA ALA A 8 4.18 -19.75 -34.63
C ALA A 8 4.97 -19.21 -33.42
N ILE A 9 6.17 -18.65 -33.65
CA ILE A 9 7.03 -18.09 -32.61
C ILE A 9 6.55 -16.69 -32.17
N LEU A 10 5.90 -15.94 -33.07
CA LEU A 10 5.35 -14.61 -32.78
C LEU A 10 3.93 -14.62 -32.18
N SER A 11 3.15 -15.70 -32.36
CA SER A 11 1.78 -15.78 -31.84
C SER A 11 1.73 -16.06 -30.33
N ILE A 12 2.69 -16.80 -29.78
CA ILE A 12 2.73 -17.14 -28.35
C ILE A 12 2.89 -15.89 -27.47
N PRO A 13 3.84 -14.97 -27.72
CA PRO A 13 3.95 -13.71 -26.96
C PRO A 13 2.69 -12.84 -27.06
N LEU A 14 2.06 -12.78 -28.23
CA LEU A 14 0.82 -12.00 -28.44
C LEU A 14 -0.35 -12.58 -27.65
N MET A 15 -0.48 -13.91 -27.58
CA MET A 15 -1.50 -14.57 -26.75
C MET A 15 -1.26 -14.33 -25.26
N ILE A 16 0.00 -14.41 -24.80
CA ILE A 16 0.35 -14.14 -23.40
C ILE A 16 0.02 -12.68 -23.04
N ILE A 17 0.40 -11.71 -23.88
CA ILE A 17 0.07 -10.30 -23.66
C ILE A 17 -1.44 -10.10 -23.66
N GLY A 18 -2.17 -10.68 -24.63
CA GLY A 18 -3.63 -10.61 -24.69
C GLY A 18 -4.30 -11.16 -23.42
N PHE A 19 -3.80 -12.28 -22.89
CA PHE A 19 -4.27 -12.87 -21.64
C PHE A 19 -3.98 -11.99 -20.41
N LEU A 20 -2.79 -11.37 -20.33
CA LEU A 20 -2.48 -10.44 -19.25
C LEU A 20 -3.37 -9.18 -19.33
N LEU A 21 -3.59 -8.65 -20.54
CA LEU A 21 -4.45 -7.48 -20.74
C LEU A 21 -5.91 -7.75 -20.34
N SER A 22 -6.46 -8.94 -20.60
CA SER A 22 -7.83 -9.27 -20.19
C SER A 22 -8.01 -9.36 -18.67
N ARG A 23 -6.90 -9.56 -17.94
CA ARG A 23 -6.84 -9.67 -16.48
C ARG A 23 -6.26 -8.42 -15.80
N ALA A 24 -5.92 -7.40 -16.56
CA ALA A 24 -5.24 -6.23 -16.04
C ALA A 24 -6.19 -5.36 -15.20
N PRO A 25 -5.71 -4.76 -14.10
CA PRO A 25 -6.51 -3.85 -13.27
C PRO A 25 -7.33 -2.78 -14.00
N PHE A 26 -6.88 -2.23 -15.13
CA PHE A 26 -7.65 -1.24 -15.88
C PHE A 26 -8.97 -1.78 -16.46
N THR A 27 -9.14 -3.10 -16.57
CA THR A 27 -10.41 -3.70 -17.03
C THR A 27 -11.45 -3.84 -15.92
N MET A 28 -11.06 -3.62 -14.66
CA MET A 28 -11.97 -3.71 -13.52
C MET A 28 -12.95 -2.52 -13.51
N THR A 29 -14.24 -2.82 -13.34
CA THR A 29 -15.26 -1.78 -13.17
C THR A 29 -15.08 -1.07 -11.83
N SER A 30 -14.87 0.25 -11.90
CA SER A 30 -14.75 1.15 -10.75
C SER A 30 -15.98 2.05 -10.67
N LEU A 31 -16.51 2.24 -9.45
CA LEU A 31 -17.53 3.24 -9.14
C LEU A 31 -16.95 4.19 -8.09
N PRO A 32 -17.26 5.49 -8.13
CA PRO A 32 -16.88 6.40 -7.06
C PRO A 32 -17.52 5.95 -5.74
N PRO A 33 -16.87 6.18 -4.57
CA PRO A 33 -17.41 5.75 -3.29
C PRO A 33 -18.77 6.39 -2.98
N SER A 34 -19.78 5.55 -2.71
CA SER A 34 -21.10 5.92 -2.15
C SER A 34 -21.35 5.29 -0.77
N LEU A 35 -20.52 4.32 -0.39
CA LEU A 35 -20.45 3.62 0.90
C LEU A 35 -19.17 4.05 1.65
N PRO A 36 -18.99 3.68 2.93
CA PRO A 36 -17.73 3.89 3.65
C PRO A 36 -16.53 3.44 2.81
N TRP A 37 -15.50 4.29 2.78
CA TRP A 37 -14.29 4.08 1.98
C TRP A 37 -13.10 3.73 2.89
N ALA A 38 -11.93 3.52 2.30
CA ALA A 38 -10.72 3.14 3.01
C ALA A 38 -10.03 4.30 3.75
N ASP A 39 -10.79 5.29 4.23
CA ASP A 39 -10.33 6.43 5.02
C ASP A 39 -10.40 6.22 6.54
N GLY A 40 -10.93 5.05 6.97
CA GLY A 40 -10.90 4.58 8.35
C GLY A 40 -11.01 3.05 8.45
N PRO A 41 -10.77 2.46 9.64
CA PRO A 41 -10.73 3.12 10.94
C PRO A 41 -9.41 3.84 11.29
N MET A 42 -8.28 3.46 10.69
CA MET A 42 -7.02 4.17 10.96
C MET A 42 -6.97 5.48 10.19
N LYS A 43 -6.59 6.56 10.87
CA LYS A 43 -6.53 7.88 10.28
C LYS A 43 -5.37 7.98 9.29
N LEU A 44 -5.65 8.58 8.14
CA LEU A 44 -4.62 8.93 7.16
C LEU A 44 -3.79 10.13 7.64
N ILE A 45 -2.55 10.16 7.19
CA ILE A 45 -1.56 11.18 7.54
C ILE A 45 -1.68 12.35 6.56
N THR A 46 -1.83 13.56 7.09
CA THR A 46 -1.66 14.77 6.26
C THR A 46 -0.17 15.01 6.04
N THR A 47 0.25 15.20 4.80
CA THR A 47 1.66 15.27 4.47
C THR A 47 2.32 16.54 5.04
N PRO A 48 3.56 16.43 5.58
CA PRO A 48 4.29 17.59 6.11
C PRO A 48 4.45 18.75 5.13
N GLN A 49 4.70 18.49 3.83
CA GLN A 49 4.80 19.54 2.82
C GLN A 49 3.46 20.25 2.58
N PHE A 50 2.33 19.53 2.64
CA PHE A 50 1.02 20.14 2.54
C PHE A 50 0.71 21.03 3.76
N LEU A 51 1.04 20.56 4.97
CA LEU A 51 0.80 21.29 6.22
C LEU A 51 1.69 22.53 6.36
N THR A 52 2.99 22.38 6.14
CA THR A 52 3.99 23.40 6.52
C THR A 52 4.45 24.27 5.36
N LYS A 53 4.22 23.81 4.12
CA LYS A 53 4.78 24.40 2.88
C LYS A 53 6.31 24.42 2.81
N LYS A 54 7.01 23.78 3.76
CA LYS A 54 8.47 23.65 3.75
C LYS A 54 8.89 22.60 2.73
N THR A 55 10.09 22.74 2.18
CA THR A 55 10.66 21.82 1.18
C THR A 55 12.06 21.35 1.56
N ASP A 56 12.48 21.53 2.81
CA ASP A 56 13.74 20.97 3.29
C ASP A 56 13.73 19.43 3.16
N ILE A 57 14.91 18.83 3.22
CA ILE A 57 15.08 17.40 2.93
C ILE A 57 14.31 16.49 3.88
N PHE A 58 14.13 16.89 5.14
CA PHE A 58 13.46 16.09 6.14
C PHE A 58 11.94 16.25 6.06
N THR A 59 11.43 17.46 5.81
CA THR A 59 10.00 17.66 5.48
C THR A 59 9.63 16.91 4.19
N SER A 60 10.48 16.94 3.17
CA SER A 60 10.26 16.22 1.90
C SER A 60 10.34 14.70 2.10
N GLY A 61 11.32 14.22 2.87
CA GLY A 61 11.48 12.81 3.24
C GLY A 61 10.27 12.29 4.00
N ALA A 62 9.86 12.99 5.06
CA ALA A 62 8.67 12.69 5.85
C ALA A 62 7.38 12.72 5.00
N THR A 63 7.32 13.57 3.97
CA THR A 63 6.19 13.58 3.03
C THR A 63 6.15 12.35 2.14
N HIS A 64 7.28 11.94 1.57
CA HIS A 64 7.34 10.68 0.82
C HIS A 64 6.99 9.48 1.69
N MET A 65 7.46 9.48 2.94
CA MET A 65 7.11 8.46 3.92
C MET A 65 5.61 8.45 4.23
N ALA A 66 5.02 9.61 4.48
CA ALA A 66 3.58 9.74 4.73
C ALA A 66 2.72 9.24 3.55
N LEU A 67 3.16 9.45 2.31
CA LEU A 67 2.46 8.94 1.12
C LEU A 67 2.53 7.40 1.01
N LEU A 68 3.68 6.82 1.33
CA LEU A 68 3.86 5.37 1.41
C LEU A 68 3.00 4.77 2.53
N HIS A 69 3.07 5.36 3.73
CA HIS A 69 2.27 5.04 4.90
C HIS A 69 0.78 5.10 4.58
N ASN A 70 0.31 6.14 3.91
CA ASN A 70 -1.09 6.26 3.52
C ASN A 70 -1.55 5.16 2.56
N SER A 71 -0.67 4.56 1.75
CA SER A 71 -1.01 3.37 0.97
C SER A 71 -1.15 2.11 1.85
N ILE A 72 -0.28 1.96 2.85
CA ILE A 72 -0.34 0.90 3.86
C ILE A 72 -1.61 1.03 4.72
N LEU A 73 -1.89 2.23 5.25
CA LEU A 73 -3.06 2.53 6.08
C LEU A 73 -4.36 2.33 5.28
N ARG A 74 -4.43 2.78 4.03
CA ARG A 74 -5.57 2.48 3.14
C ARG A 74 -5.73 0.98 2.87
N GLY A 75 -4.63 0.25 2.75
CA GLY A 75 -4.63 -1.21 2.65
C GLY A 75 -5.22 -1.90 3.88
N TYR A 76 -4.87 -1.45 5.08
CA TYR A 76 -5.49 -1.96 6.31
C TYR A 76 -6.98 -1.59 6.37
N ASN A 77 -7.31 -0.33 6.09
CA ASN A 77 -8.69 0.17 6.13
C ASN A 77 -9.58 -0.58 5.13
N SER A 78 -9.10 -0.84 3.91
CA SER A 78 -9.84 -1.61 2.91
C SER A 78 -10.04 -3.06 3.36
N ILE A 79 -9.05 -3.69 4.01
CA ILE A 79 -9.18 -5.03 4.60
C ILE A 79 -10.23 -5.01 5.71
N TYR A 80 -10.10 -4.08 6.67
CA TYR A 80 -10.99 -3.95 7.83
C TYR A 80 -12.46 -3.82 7.40
N GLN A 81 -12.74 -2.90 6.46
CA GLN A 81 -14.09 -2.62 5.99
C GLN A 81 -14.71 -3.79 5.20
N GLN A 82 -13.89 -4.59 4.51
CA GLN A 82 -14.38 -5.66 3.64
C GLN A 82 -14.42 -7.03 4.33
N ALA A 83 -13.62 -7.24 5.38
CA ALA A 83 -13.44 -8.53 6.03
C ALA A 83 -14.74 -9.27 6.40
N PRO A 84 -15.80 -8.62 6.92
CA PRO A 84 -17.07 -9.29 7.27
C PRO A 84 -17.94 -9.65 6.05
N HIS A 85 -17.65 -9.11 4.87
CA HIS A 85 -18.53 -9.13 3.70
C HIS A 85 -18.02 -10.02 2.56
N ILE A 86 -16.89 -10.71 2.79
CA ILE A 86 -16.25 -11.56 1.79
C ILE A 86 -17.13 -12.77 1.48
N THR A 87 -17.44 -12.97 0.20
CA THR A 87 -18.17 -14.14 -0.28
C THR A 87 -17.26 -15.37 -0.36
N ASP A 88 -17.82 -16.58 -0.32
CA ASP A 88 -17.01 -17.80 -0.42
C ASP A 88 -16.12 -17.85 -1.67
N GLN A 89 -16.61 -17.32 -2.79
CA GLN A 89 -15.87 -17.25 -4.06
C GLN A 89 -14.71 -16.25 -3.99
N ASP A 90 -14.78 -15.26 -3.10
CA ASP A 90 -13.82 -14.18 -2.96
C ASP A 90 -12.74 -14.45 -1.90
N LYS A 91 -12.94 -15.46 -1.02
CA LYS A 91 -12.04 -15.74 0.12
C LYS A 91 -10.58 -15.94 -0.29
N ALA A 92 -10.32 -16.72 -1.34
CA ALA A 92 -8.95 -17.00 -1.79
C ALA A 92 -8.23 -15.72 -2.27
N ASP A 93 -8.91 -14.90 -3.07
CA ASP A 93 -8.37 -13.64 -3.55
C ASP A 93 -8.16 -12.65 -2.41
N PHE A 94 -9.09 -12.60 -1.45
CA PHE A 94 -9.02 -11.70 -0.30
C PHE A 94 -7.89 -12.06 0.65
N VAL A 95 -7.67 -13.34 0.93
CA VAL A 95 -6.53 -13.82 1.73
C VAL A 95 -5.21 -13.44 1.06
N GLY A 96 -5.11 -13.59 -0.28
CA GLY A 96 -3.92 -13.15 -1.04
C GLY A 96 -3.68 -11.64 -0.95
N TYR A 97 -4.74 -10.84 -1.04
CA TYR A 97 -4.68 -9.39 -0.85
C TYR A 97 -4.19 -9.01 0.57
N CYS A 98 -4.71 -9.67 1.61
CA CYS A 98 -4.30 -9.46 2.99
C CYS A 98 -2.84 -9.84 3.24
N LEU A 99 -2.38 -10.99 2.71
CA LEU A 99 -0.99 -11.42 2.84
C LEU A 99 -0.03 -10.50 2.06
N THR A 100 -0.50 -9.88 0.97
CA THR A 100 0.28 -8.85 0.25
C THR A 100 0.45 -7.59 1.10
N TRP A 101 -0.61 -7.16 1.79
CA TRP A 101 -0.52 -6.06 2.76
C TRP A 101 0.51 -6.37 3.85
N TYR A 102 0.44 -7.55 4.48
CA TYR A 102 1.42 -7.99 5.48
C TYR A 102 2.85 -7.96 4.92
N LYS A 103 3.06 -8.51 3.73
CA LYS A 103 4.37 -8.52 3.06
C LYS A 103 4.90 -7.11 2.84
N PHE A 104 4.03 -6.17 2.47
CA PHE A 104 4.41 -4.78 2.28
C PHE A 104 4.83 -4.13 3.61
N VAL A 105 4.02 -4.26 4.67
CA VAL A 105 4.34 -3.74 6.01
C VAL A 105 5.66 -4.30 6.50
N LYS A 106 5.84 -5.63 6.41
CA LYS A 106 7.06 -6.27 6.89
C LYS A 106 8.30 -5.78 6.14
N SER A 107 8.24 -5.72 4.81
CA SER A 107 9.39 -5.26 4.00
C SER A 107 9.71 -3.79 4.23
N HIS A 108 8.68 -2.97 4.46
CA HIS A 108 8.81 -1.55 4.79
C HIS A 108 9.57 -1.38 6.11
N HIS A 109 9.05 -1.98 7.19
CA HIS A 109 9.67 -2.01 8.51
C HIS A 109 11.12 -2.52 8.48
N ASP A 110 11.36 -3.69 7.87
CA ASP A 110 12.71 -4.29 7.81
C ASP A 110 13.69 -3.34 7.10
N ASP A 111 13.28 -2.69 6.01
CA ASP A 111 14.15 -1.77 5.27
C ASP A 111 14.42 -0.46 6.02
N GLU A 112 13.51 -0.01 6.88
CA GLU A 112 13.73 1.16 7.76
C GLU A 112 14.83 0.86 8.77
N GLU A 113 14.68 -0.24 9.50
CA GLU A 113 15.60 -0.74 10.52
C GLU A 113 16.99 -1.03 9.94
N GLU A 114 17.04 -1.81 8.85
CA GLU A 114 18.30 -2.24 8.24
C GLU A 114 19.03 -1.10 7.53
N THR A 115 18.32 -0.06 7.07
CA THR A 115 18.93 0.92 6.17
C THR A 115 18.58 2.38 6.41
N LEU A 116 17.30 2.76 6.56
CA LEU A 116 16.93 4.17 6.62
C LEU A 116 17.45 4.81 7.91
N PHE A 117 17.13 4.21 9.05
CA PHE A 117 17.47 4.74 10.37
C PHE A 117 18.97 4.86 10.52
N THR A 118 19.71 3.78 10.23
CA THR A 118 21.18 3.78 10.28
C THR A 118 21.79 4.92 9.45
N LYS A 119 21.32 5.14 8.23
CA LYS A 119 21.86 6.19 7.35
C LYS A 119 21.55 7.60 7.85
N VAL A 120 20.37 7.80 8.45
CA VAL A 120 19.98 9.11 8.99
C VAL A 120 20.71 9.40 10.30
N GLU A 121 20.90 8.41 11.17
CA GLU A 121 21.75 8.54 12.35
C GLU A 121 23.19 8.90 11.99
N ASP A 122 23.76 8.24 10.97
CA ASP A 122 25.12 8.52 10.50
C ASP A 122 25.23 9.93 9.90
N LEU A 123 24.22 10.34 9.12
CA LEU A 123 24.11 11.68 8.55
C LEU A 123 24.06 12.76 9.64
N LEU A 124 23.28 12.53 10.70
CA LEU A 124 23.10 13.47 11.80
C LEU A 124 24.16 13.32 12.89
N GLN A 125 25.00 12.29 12.82
CA GLN A 125 25.96 11.90 13.86
C GLN A 125 25.30 11.75 15.24
N ASP A 126 24.07 11.24 15.25
CA ASP A 126 23.27 11.06 16.46
C ASP A 126 22.52 9.73 16.39
N LYS A 127 22.91 8.79 17.25
CA LYS A 127 22.34 7.43 17.36
C LYS A 127 21.08 7.35 18.21
N THR A 128 20.58 8.50 18.69
CA THR A 128 19.43 8.56 19.60
C THR A 128 18.16 9.05 18.91
N VAL A 129 18.26 9.54 17.67
CA VAL A 129 17.14 10.18 16.95
C VAL A 129 15.95 9.26 16.68
N PHE A 130 16.16 7.94 16.60
CA PHE A 130 15.10 6.92 16.41
C PHE A 130 14.88 6.02 17.63
N ALA A 131 15.43 6.36 18.79
CA ALA A 131 15.34 5.50 19.98
C ALA A 131 13.90 5.19 20.41
N GLU A 132 12.96 6.10 20.18
CA GLU A 132 11.54 5.85 20.44
C GLU A 132 10.87 5.09 19.28
N THR A 133 11.18 5.45 18.04
CA THR A 133 10.68 4.77 16.83
C THR A 133 10.96 3.27 16.85
N HIS A 134 12.14 2.84 17.31
CA HIS A 134 12.44 1.42 17.49
C HIS A 134 11.53 0.71 18.50
N LYS A 135 11.11 1.38 19.59
CA LYS A 135 10.17 0.80 20.56
C LYS A 135 8.76 0.74 19.99
N GLU A 136 8.37 1.75 19.22
CA GLU A 136 7.09 1.80 18.53
C GLU A 136 6.96 0.66 17.51
N HIS A 137 8.03 0.34 16.77
CA HIS A 137 8.10 -0.85 15.92
C HIS A 137 7.78 -2.13 16.69
N GLU A 138 8.52 -2.41 17.76
CA GLU A 138 8.33 -3.60 18.60
C GLU A 138 6.89 -3.71 19.15
N ALA A 139 6.21 -2.59 19.38
CA ALA A 139 4.88 -2.56 19.97
C ALA A 139 3.78 -3.20 19.10
N PHE A 140 3.93 -3.24 17.77
CA PHE A 140 2.93 -3.85 16.87
C PHE A 140 3.36 -5.19 16.26
N LEU A 141 4.64 -5.56 16.34
CA LEU A 141 5.19 -6.74 15.65
C LEU A 141 4.51 -8.05 16.05
N ALA A 142 4.17 -8.23 17.33
CA ALA A 142 3.50 -9.43 17.80
C ALA A 142 2.12 -9.63 17.15
N GLY A 143 1.28 -8.60 17.12
CA GLY A 143 -0.03 -8.67 16.47
C GLY A 143 0.07 -8.79 14.94
N LEU A 144 1.06 -8.14 14.32
CA LEU A 144 1.34 -8.30 12.89
C LEU A 144 1.78 -9.73 12.54
N ALA A 145 2.55 -10.38 13.42
CA ALA A 145 2.92 -11.79 13.27
C ALA A 145 1.70 -12.71 13.42
N ASP A 146 0.80 -12.43 14.36
CA ASP A 146 -0.45 -13.17 14.52
C ASP A 146 -1.38 -13.02 13.30
N PHE A 147 -1.40 -11.84 12.65
CA PHE A 147 -2.13 -11.62 11.39
C PHE A 147 -1.66 -12.57 10.30
N ALA A 148 -0.34 -12.65 10.08
CA ALA A 148 0.23 -13.56 9.09
C ALA A 148 0.04 -15.03 9.49
N LYS A 149 0.17 -15.36 10.77
CA LYS A 149 -0.01 -16.71 11.29
C LYS A 149 -1.43 -17.22 11.06
N TYR A 150 -2.44 -16.39 11.33
CA TYR A 150 -3.83 -16.74 11.08
C TYR A 150 -4.07 -17.04 9.60
N LEU A 151 -3.70 -16.12 8.71
CA LEU A 151 -3.97 -16.25 7.27
C LEU A 151 -3.18 -17.39 6.61
N ASN A 152 -1.92 -17.59 6.98
CA ASN A 152 -1.11 -18.72 6.48
C ASN A 152 -1.50 -20.07 7.10
N GLY A 153 -2.19 -20.05 8.25
CA GLY A 153 -2.64 -21.24 8.96
C GLY A 153 -3.93 -21.86 8.39
N LEU A 154 -4.62 -21.16 7.49
CA LEU A 154 -5.84 -21.66 6.84
C LEU A 154 -5.51 -22.88 5.97
N LYS A 155 -6.19 -24.01 6.19
CA LYS A 155 -5.99 -25.22 5.35
C LYS A 155 -6.65 -25.04 3.98
N THR A 156 -7.76 -24.32 3.95
CA THR A 156 -8.45 -23.94 2.73
C THR A 156 -8.99 -22.52 2.89
N PRO A 157 -9.20 -21.76 1.78
CA PRO A 157 -9.80 -20.45 1.87
C PRO A 157 -11.16 -20.43 2.55
N ALA A 158 -11.93 -21.53 2.50
CA ALA A 158 -13.26 -21.62 3.11
C ALA A 158 -13.25 -21.40 4.64
N GLU A 159 -12.12 -21.73 5.30
CA GLU A 159 -11.92 -21.55 6.75
C GLU A 159 -11.73 -20.08 7.15
N TYR A 160 -11.57 -19.16 6.18
CA TYR A 160 -11.50 -17.73 6.47
C TYR A 160 -12.75 -17.25 7.22
N SER A 161 -12.50 -16.61 8.36
CA SER A 161 -13.45 -15.85 9.18
C SER A 161 -13.07 -14.37 9.20
N GLY A 162 -14.03 -13.51 8.83
CA GLY A 162 -13.88 -12.07 8.93
C GLY A 162 -13.76 -11.60 10.39
N ASP A 163 -14.54 -12.20 11.29
CA ASP A 163 -14.52 -11.85 12.71
C ASP A 163 -13.15 -12.16 13.34
N GLU A 164 -12.55 -13.30 12.99
CA GLU A 164 -11.21 -13.65 13.49
C GLU A 164 -10.14 -12.72 12.92
N LEU A 165 -10.24 -12.33 11.63
CA LEU A 165 -9.32 -11.37 11.05
C LEU A 165 -9.41 -10.02 11.79
N LEU A 166 -10.62 -9.51 12.01
CA LEU A 166 -10.85 -8.25 12.73
C LEU A 166 -10.37 -8.32 14.19
N ARG A 167 -10.59 -9.46 14.86
CA ARG A 167 -10.08 -9.70 16.22
C ARG A 167 -8.55 -9.59 16.25
N VAL A 168 -7.86 -10.19 15.30
CA VAL A 168 -6.39 -10.13 15.19
C VAL A 168 -5.92 -8.72 14.84
N MET A 169 -6.54 -8.06 13.87
CA MET A 169 -6.25 -6.67 13.49
C MET A 169 -6.36 -5.71 14.69
N GLY A 170 -7.40 -5.89 15.52
CA GLY A 170 -7.60 -5.11 16.74
C GLY A 170 -6.48 -5.23 17.78
N THR A 171 -5.65 -6.30 17.75
CA THR A 171 -4.56 -6.49 18.72
C THR A 171 -3.38 -5.53 18.51
N PHE A 172 -3.22 -4.98 17.31
CA PHE A 172 -2.11 -4.08 16.98
C PHE A 172 -2.55 -2.76 16.34
N GLN A 173 -3.85 -2.52 16.14
CA GLN A 173 -4.35 -1.33 15.43
C GLN A 173 -3.82 -0.01 16.03
N GLU A 174 -3.93 0.16 17.34
CA GLU A 174 -3.54 1.40 18.02
C GLU A 174 -2.03 1.65 17.99
N PRO A 175 -1.15 0.71 18.40
CA PRO A 175 0.29 0.91 18.30
C PRO A 175 0.76 1.08 16.85
N PHE A 176 0.11 0.40 15.90
CA PHE A 176 0.40 0.55 14.47
C PHE A 176 0.04 1.94 13.94
N GLU A 177 -1.18 2.43 14.19
CA GLU A 177 -1.58 3.78 13.79
C GLU A 177 -0.69 4.84 14.45
N SER A 178 -0.39 4.68 15.75
CA SER A 178 0.46 5.58 16.52
C SER A 178 1.86 5.68 15.92
N HIS A 179 2.52 4.54 15.67
CA HIS A 179 3.85 4.48 15.08
C HIS A 179 3.88 5.18 13.71
N PHE A 180 2.97 4.83 12.81
CA PHE A 180 2.94 5.37 11.45
C PHE A 180 2.76 6.89 11.42
N HIS A 181 2.17 7.50 12.45
CA HIS A 181 2.05 8.97 12.61
C HIS A 181 3.26 9.58 13.33
N SER A 182 3.72 8.94 14.39
CA SER A 182 4.86 9.39 15.21
C SER A 182 6.14 9.47 14.39
N GLU A 183 6.38 8.48 13.54
CA GLU A 183 7.57 8.44 12.70
C GLU A 183 7.64 9.63 11.72
N ILE A 184 6.52 9.98 11.07
CA ILE A 184 6.47 11.14 10.16
C ILE A 184 6.81 12.44 10.91
N SER A 185 6.29 12.57 12.13
CA SER A 185 6.56 13.71 13.00
C SER A 185 8.03 13.76 13.42
N THR A 186 8.60 12.59 13.74
CA THR A 186 10.01 12.42 14.12
C THR A 186 10.93 12.80 12.97
N ILE A 187 10.73 12.22 11.77
CA ILE A 187 11.52 12.51 10.58
C ILE A 187 11.43 14.00 10.21
N ALA A 188 10.23 14.59 10.22
CA ALA A 188 10.07 16.01 9.88
C ALA A 188 10.84 16.93 10.85
N ARG A 189 10.86 16.60 12.15
CA ARG A 189 11.58 17.37 13.18
C ARG A 189 13.10 17.33 13.01
N LEU A 190 13.65 16.33 12.31
CA LEU A 190 15.09 16.26 12.03
C LEU A 190 15.60 17.45 11.22
N ALA A 191 14.73 18.20 10.55
CA ALA A 191 15.07 19.49 9.95
C ALA A 191 15.65 20.51 10.95
N GLU A 192 15.31 20.38 12.22
CA GLU A 192 15.75 21.25 13.32
C GLU A 192 17.03 20.74 13.99
N HIS A 193 17.52 19.56 13.60
CA HIS A 193 18.73 18.98 14.17
C HIS A 193 19.97 19.82 13.81
N PRO A 194 20.91 20.08 14.74
CA PRO A 194 22.10 20.92 14.46
C PRO A 194 22.96 20.43 13.29
N ASN A 195 23.00 19.12 13.06
CA ASN A 195 23.73 18.48 11.98
C ASN A 195 22.88 18.23 10.71
N ALA A 196 21.65 18.76 10.64
CA ALA A 196 20.82 18.63 9.45
C ALA A 196 21.52 19.29 8.24
N PRO A 197 21.67 18.57 7.11
CA PRO A 197 22.31 19.14 5.92
C PRO A 197 21.59 20.40 5.42
N LYS A 198 22.34 21.50 5.32
CA LYS A 198 21.82 22.78 4.82
C LYS A 198 21.44 22.67 3.34
N GLU A 199 20.35 23.32 2.96
CA GLU A 199 19.88 23.36 1.58
C GLU A 199 20.98 23.89 0.64
N GLY A 200 21.10 23.28 -0.54
CA GLY A 200 22.10 23.65 -1.55
C GLY A 200 23.51 23.09 -1.34
N THR A 201 23.75 22.33 -0.27
CA THR A 201 25.04 21.67 -0.02
C THR A 201 25.15 20.30 -0.73
N PRO A 202 26.37 19.83 -1.06
CA PRO A 202 26.58 18.47 -1.57
C PRO A 202 26.03 17.39 -0.63
N GLU A 203 26.15 17.59 0.68
CA GLU A 203 25.64 16.68 1.72
C GLU A 203 24.11 16.58 1.66
N ASN A 204 23.42 17.70 1.45
CA ASN A 204 21.97 17.75 1.27
C ASN A 204 21.52 17.01 0.00
N ALA A 205 22.26 17.19 -1.11
CA ALA A 205 22.00 16.48 -2.35
C ALA A 205 22.20 14.95 -2.20
N ALA A 206 23.25 14.53 -1.49
CA ALA A 206 23.54 13.12 -1.21
C ALA A 206 22.47 12.49 -0.30
N ALA A 207 22.04 13.21 0.75
CA ALA A 207 20.94 12.79 1.62
C ALA A 207 19.63 12.64 0.82
N SER A 208 19.27 13.63 -0.01
CA SER A 208 18.08 13.58 -0.87
C SER A 208 18.11 12.39 -1.84
N ALA A 209 19.26 12.09 -2.44
CA ALA A 209 19.42 10.93 -3.31
C ALA A 209 19.24 9.61 -2.54
N THR A 210 19.73 9.55 -1.30
CA THR A 210 19.60 8.40 -0.41
C THR A 210 18.13 8.11 -0.08
N PHE A 211 17.37 9.11 0.36
CA PHE A 211 15.92 8.95 0.63
C PHE A 211 15.14 8.51 -0.62
N LYS A 212 15.43 9.09 -1.79
CA LYS A 212 14.81 8.70 -3.05
C LYS A 212 15.13 7.25 -3.44
N SER A 213 16.38 6.83 -3.26
CA SER A 213 16.81 5.46 -3.55
C SER A 213 16.15 4.47 -2.60
N TRP A 214 16.09 4.81 -1.31
CA TRP A 214 15.45 3.98 -0.29
C TRP A 214 13.97 3.77 -0.58
N GLY A 215 13.20 4.84 -0.82
CA GLY A 215 11.76 4.73 -1.10
C GLY A 215 11.44 3.91 -2.36
N LYS A 216 12.33 3.91 -3.36
CA LYS A 216 12.20 3.02 -4.53
C LYS A 216 12.54 1.56 -4.18
N ALA A 217 13.61 1.35 -3.42
CA ALA A 217 14.08 0.02 -3.05
C ALA A 217 13.05 -0.71 -2.19
N THR A 218 12.45 -0.05 -1.21
CA THR A 218 11.53 -0.72 -0.27
C THR A 218 10.32 -1.36 -0.95
N VAL A 219 9.67 -0.64 -1.87
CA VAL A 219 8.52 -1.19 -2.61
C VAL A 219 8.95 -2.29 -3.60
N THR A 220 10.07 -2.10 -4.29
CA THR A 220 10.50 -3.03 -5.35
C THR A 220 11.13 -4.31 -4.81
N LYS A 221 11.83 -4.25 -3.66
CA LYS A 221 12.36 -5.40 -2.92
C LYS A 221 11.22 -6.28 -2.39
N ALA A 222 10.13 -5.66 -1.94
CA ALA A 222 8.96 -6.35 -1.42
C ALA A 222 8.25 -7.21 -2.48
N GLY A 223 8.18 -6.78 -3.74
CA GLY A 223 7.75 -7.63 -4.84
C GLY A 223 7.04 -6.88 -5.99
N THR A 224 7.44 -7.21 -7.22
CA THR A 224 6.99 -6.48 -8.42
C THR A 224 5.59 -6.87 -8.91
N THR A 225 5.14 -8.11 -8.68
CA THR A 225 3.84 -8.61 -9.18
C THR A 225 2.73 -8.55 -8.14
N ASP A 226 3.06 -8.32 -6.87
CA ASP A 226 2.14 -8.27 -5.73
C ASP A 226 2.20 -6.92 -5.01
N VAL A 227 3.32 -6.58 -4.36
CA VAL A 227 3.44 -5.39 -3.50
C VAL A 227 3.43 -4.09 -4.30
N VAL A 228 4.12 -4.03 -5.44
CA VAL A 228 4.08 -2.83 -6.29
C VAL A 228 2.66 -2.51 -6.79
N PRO A 229 1.88 -3.47 -7.36
CA PRO A 229 0.46 -3.23 -7.67
C PRO A 229 -0.35 -2.85 -6.43
N PHE A 230 -0.18 -3.52 -5.30
CA PHE A 230 -0.87 -3.19 -4.05
C PHE A 230 -0.63 -1.74 -3.64
N PHE A 231 0.63 -1.32 -3.62
CA PHE A 231 1.03 0.04 -3.28
C PHE A 231 0.37 1.07 -4.22
N LEU A 232 0.44 0.85 -5.53
CA LEU A 232 -0.09 1.80 -6.52
C LEU A 232 -1.62 1.83 -6.55
N LEU A 233 -2.29 0.71 -6.27
CA LEU A 233 -3.75 0.60 -6.27
C LEU A 233 -4.39 1.00 -4.94
N ASN A 234 -3.60 1.25 -3.89
CA ASN A 234 -4.05 1.91 -2.66
C ASN A 234 -3.54 3.36 -2.54
N LEU A 235 -2.94 3.91 -3.60
CA LEU A 235 -2.44 5.28 -3.64
C LEU A 235 -3.47 6.21 -4.30
N ASP A 236 -4.15 7.00 -3.49
CA ASP A 236 -5.14 7.99 -3.91
C ASP A 236 -4.48 9.25 -4.49
N ARG A 237 -4.78 9.54 -5.75
CA ARG A 237 -4.24 10.70 -6.47
C ARG A 237 -5.03 11.99 -6.24
N THR A 238 -6.15 11.93 -5.53
CA THR A 238 -7.04 13.07 -5.27
C THR A 238 -6.78 13.72 -3.91
N VAL A 239 -6.07 13.01 -3.01
CA VAL A 239 -5.71 13.48 -1.67
C VAL A 239 -5.01 14.84 -1.73
N GLU A 240 -5.31 15.70 -0.74
CA GLU A 240 -4.72 17.04 -0.62
C GLU A 240 -4.88 17.90 -1.88
N GLY A 241 -6.06 17.81 -2.51
CA GLY A 241 -6.38 18.55 -3.74
C GLY A 241 -5.59 18.06 -4.97
N GLY A 242 -5.10 16.83 -4.93
CA GLY A 242 -4.31 16.23 -6.00
C GLY A 242 -2.85 16.69 -6.04
N LEU A 243 -2.33 17.27 -4.96
CA LEU A 243 -0.93 17.71 -4.86
C LEU A 243 0.06 16.58 -5.23
N TRP A 244 -0.30 15.34 -4.91
CA TRP A 244 0.52 14.14 -5.13
C TRP A 244 0.07 13.30 -6.32
N ALA A 245 -0.73 13.83 -7.24
CA ALA A 245 -1.28 13.07 -8.37
C ALA A 245 -0.20 12.46 -9.28
N ASN A 246 1.01 13.01 -9.28
CA ASN A 246 2.16 12.51 -10.06
C ASN A 246 3.20 11.79 -9.20
N TRP A 247 2.92 11.57 -7.91
CA TRP A 247 3.74 10.73 -7.04
C TRP A 247 3.28 9.26 -7.14
N PRO A 248 4.19 8.28 -7.01
CA PRO A 248 5.64 8.43 -7.18
C PRO A 248 5.98 8.89 -8.61
N PRO A 249 7.13 9.58 -8.84
CA PRO A 249 7.52 10.14 -10.13
C PRO A 249 7.99 9.06 -11.13
N ILE A 250 7.13 8.08 -11.40
CA ILE A 250 7.35 6.99 -12.35
C ILE A 250 6.83 7.43 -13.72
N PRO A 251 7.61 7.28 -14.80
CA PRO A 251 7.14 7.55 -16.16
C PRO A 251 5.83 6.80 -16.48
N ALA A 252 4.87 7.49 -17.09
CA ALA A 252 3.50 6.96 -17.26
C ALA A 252 3.42 5.57 -17.92
N PRO A 253 4.19 5.23 -18.98
CA PRO A 253 4.17 3.88 -19.55
C PRO A 253 4.69 2.80 -18.58
N ILE A 254 5.70 3.14 -17.76
CA ILE A 254 6.25 2.23 -16.76
C ILE A 254 5.23 2.03 -15.63
N LYS A 255 4.63 3.11 -15.11
CA LYS A 255 3.57 3.05 -14.09
C LYS A 255 2.40 2.21 -14.59
N TRP A 256 1.99 2.40 -15.84
CA TRP A 256 0.94 1.62 -16.47
C TRP A 256 1.30 0.13 -16.53
N GLY A 257 2.52 -0.23 -16.93
CA GLY A 257 2.97 -1.63 -16.96
C GLY A 257 3.03 -2.28 -15.58
N LEU A 258 3.50 -1.56 -14.56
CA LEU A 258 3.54 -2.03 -13.18
C LEU A 258 2.14 -2.27 -12.61
N ILE A 259 1.19 -1.37 -12.88
CA ILE A 259 -0.20 -1.57 -12.44
C ILE A 259 -0.85 -2.71 -13.22
N ASN A 260 -0.74 -2.68 -14.55
CA ASN A 260 -1.61 -3.48 -15.40
C ASN A 260 -1.03 -4.85 -15.77
N LEU A 261 0.23 -4.91 -16.19
CA LEU A 261 0.85 -6.17 -16.60
C LEU A 261 1.32 -6.98 -15.39
N ALA A 262 1.98 -6.33 -14.43
CA ALA A 262 2.40 -7.02 -13.21
C ALA A 262 1.17 -7.36 -12.34
N GLY A 263 0.21 -6.44 -12.22
CA GLY A 263 -1.05 -6.69 -11.52
C GLY A 263 -1.91 -7.79 -12.14
N ALA A 264 -1.82 -8.05 -13.46
CA ALA A 264 -2.59 -9.14 -14.09
C ALA A 264 -2.28 -10.52 -13.50
N TRP A 265 -1.10 -10.71 -12.89
CA TRP A 265 -0.69 -11.96 -12.25
C TRP A 265 -1.60 -12.37 -11.09
N HIS A 266 -2.07 -11.37 -10.33
CA HIS A 266 -2.93 -11.53 -9.16
C HIS A 266 -4.26 -10.78 -9.35
N SER A 267 -4.81 -10.82 -10.56
CA SER A 267 -5.94 -9.98 -10.98
C SER A 267 -7.14 -9.96 -10.03
N GLY A 268 -7.44 -11.08 -9.37
CA GLY A 268 -8.55 -11.19 -8.43
C GLY A 268 -8.32 -10.38 -7.15
N TRP A 269 -7.08 -10.21 -6.69
CA TRP A 269 -6.77 -9.53 -5.43
C TRP A 269 -7.13 -8.04 -5.49
N TRP A 270 -7.00 -7.46 -6.67
CA TRP A 270 -7.09 -6.01 -6.85
C TRP A 270 -8.52 -5.47 -6.83
N LYS A 271 -9.54 -6.34 -6.78
CA LYS A 271 -10.93 -5.90 -6.56
C LYS A 271 -11.11 -5.26 -5.17
N PHE A 272 -10.28 -5.64 -4.19
CA PHE A 272 -10.35 -5.17 -2.80
C PHE A 272 -9.56 -3.88 -2.51
N THR A 273 -8.85 -3.33 -3.48
CA THR A 273 -8.04 -2.11 -3.28
C THR A 273 -8.91 -0.87 -3.06
N SER A 274 -8.34 0.18 -2.46
CA SER A 274 -9.06 1.45 -2.22
C SER A 274 -9.20 2.31 -3.48
N CYS A 275 -8.32 2.14 -4.47
CA CYS A 275 -8.32 2.92 -5.70
C CYS A 275 -8.36 2.03 -6.95
N ASP A 276 -8.74 2.63 -8.07
CA ASP A 276 -8.65 2.01 -9.40
C ASP A 276 -7.27 2.18 -10.05
N ALA A 277 -7.10 1.64 -11.27
CA ALA A 277 -5.85 1.72 -12.02
C ALA A 277 -5.45 3.15 -12.43
N ALA A 278 -6.38 4.10 -12.39
CA ALA A 278 -6.11 5.52 -12.61
C ALA A 278 -5.74 6.25 -11.31
N GLY A 279 -5.80 5.58 -10.16
CA GLY A 279 -5.55 6.12 -8.82
C GLY A 279 -6.71 6.96 -8.28
N GLN A 280 -7.93 6.74 -8.77
CA GLN A 280 -9.14 7.37 -8.23
C GLN A 280 -9.70 6.50 -7.09
N PRO A 281 -10.22 7.12 -6.01
CA PRO A 281 -11.01 6.41 -5.01
C PRO A 281 -12.11 5.58 -5.66
N LYS A 282 -12.27 4.33 -5.22
CA LYS A 282 -13.35 3.45 -5.68
C LYS A 282 -14.13 2.85 -4.52
N GLU A 283 -15.40 2.56 -4.77
CA GLU A 283 -16.25 1.81 -3.86
C GLU A 283 -15.64 0.43 -3.58
N LEU A 284 -15.64 0.01 -2.31
CA LEU A 284 -15.05 -1.25 -1.87
C LEU A 284 -15.93 -2.43 -2.32
N TRP A 285 -15.32 -3.40 -2.98
CA TRP A 285 -16.01 -4.51 -3.66
C TRP A 285 -16.98 -5.26 -2.74
N ALA A 286 -16.50 -5.69 -1.57
CA ALA A 286 -17.31 -6.55 -0.69
C ALA A 286 -18.50 -5.81 -0.08
N LEU A 287 -18.35 -4.51 0.21
CA LEU A 287 -19.44 -3.65 0.67
C LEU A 287 -20.52 -3.50 -0.40
N ARG A 288 -20.11 -3.21 -1.64
CA ARG A 288 -21.03 -3.11 -2.78
C ARG A 288 -21.82 -4.40 -2.99
N VAL A 289 -21.13 -5.55 -2.96
CA VAL A 289 -21.77 -6.87 -3.10
C VAL A 289 -22.76 -7.14 -1.97
N ALA A 290 -22.42 -6.78 -0.73
CA ALA A 290 -23.32 -6.93 0.41
C ALA A 290 -24.58 -6.05 0.27
N GLU A 291 -24.42 -4.80 -0.20
CA GLU A 291 -25.55 -3.88 -0.37
C GLU A 291 -26.50 -4.33 -1.50
N LEU A 292 -25.95 -4.78 -2.63
CA LEU A 292 -26.75 -5.35 -3.72
C LEU A 292 -27.56 -6.57 -3.28
N LYS A 293 -27.01 -7.42 -2.40
CA LYS A 293 -27.73 -8.56 -1.85
C LYS A 293 -28.88 -8.13 -0.93
N LYS A 294 -28.70 -7.11 -0.10
CA LYS A 294 -29.76 -6.57 0.76
C LYS A 294 -30.92 -6.01 -0.07
N GLY A 295 -30.62 -5.21 -1.10
CA GLY A 295 -31.64 -4.65 -1.99
C GLY A 295 -32.43 -5.70 -2.79
N GLN A 296 -31.86 -6.88 -3.03
CA GLN A 296 -32.57 -8.00 -3.66
C GLN A 296 -33.48 -8.76 -2.69
N THR A 297 -33.16 -8.77 -1.39
CA THR A 297 -33.97 -9.41 -0.34
C THR A 297 -35.11 -8.53 0.17
N GLU A 298 -35.08 -7.22 -0.12
CA GLU A 298 -36.15 -6.27 0.21
C GLU A 298 -36.85 -5.76 -1.07
N PRO A 299 -37.61 -6.59 -1.81
CA PRO A 299 -38.45 -6.07 -2.88
C PRO A 299 -39.52 -5.15 -2.26
N GLU A 300 -39.62 -3.94 -2.81
CA GLU A 300 -40.52 -2.83 -2.43
C GLU A 300 -41.79 -3.27 -1.70
N LEU A 301 -41.78 -3.15 -0.37
CA LEU A 301 -42.98 -3.00 0.45
C LEU A 301 -43.47 -1.54 0.33
N LYS A 302 -43.72 -1.11 -0.90
CA LYS A 302 -44.37 0.16 -1.25
C LYS A 302 -45.37 -0.10 -2.36
N ALA A 303 -46.49 -0.69 -1.96
CA ALA A 303 -47.78 -0.52 -2.63
C ALA A 303 -48.51 0.66 -2.00
#